data_AF-A0A840P4L8-F1
#
_entry.id   AF-A0A840P4L8-F1
#
_cell.length_a   1.000
_cell.length_b   1.000
_cell.length_c   1.000
_cell.angle_alpha   90.00
_cell.angle_beta   90.00
_cell.angle_gamma   90.00
#
_symmetry.space_group_name_H-M   'P 1'
#
loop_
_entity.id
_entity.type
_entity.pdbx_description
1 polymer ?
#
loop_
_entity_poly.entity_id
_entity_poly.type
_entity_poly.pdbx_seq_one_letter_code
_entity_poly.pdbx_strand_id
1 'polypeptide(L)'
;MKICTARPGLPFPHATQAIQVKRRRTDRRTGKTTIVTIYAITSLPPGRTTHAQLAMLIRGHWSIEALHHTRDVTYREDASRIRTGTAPRIMAGLRNLAIGLARLLGWTNITSATDHYLSHPADGLHLLGLTT
;
A
#
# COMPACT_ATOMS: atom_id res chain seq x y z
N MET A 1 2.07 -23.29 1.70
CA MET A 1 0.89 -22.58 2.24
C MET A 1 -0.16 -23.64 2.53
N LYS A 2 -0.93 -23.50 3.61
CA LYS A 2 -2.08 -24.39 3.92
C LYS A 2 -3.35 -23.55 3.95
N ILE A 3 -4.44 -24.09 3.45
CA ILE A 3 -5.76 -23.43 3.43
C ILE A 3 -6.78 -24.43 3.98
N CYS A 4 -7.70 -23.94 4.81
CA CYS A 4 -8.87 -24.70 5.23
C CYS A 4 -10.11 -23.81 5.20
N THR A 5 -11.29 -24.44 5.14
CA THR A 5 -12.56 -23.74 5.35
C THR A 5 -12.62 -23.17 6.75
N ALA A 6 -13.00 -21.90 6.87
CA ALA A 6 -13.17 -21.22 8.13
C ALA A 6 -14.32 -21.85 8.94
N ARG A 7 -14.13 -22.00 10.25
CA ARG A 7 -15.19 -22.50 11.13
C ARG A 7 -16.15 -21.36 11.51
N PRO A 8 -17.44 -21.66 11.74
CA PRO A 8 -18.36 -20.71 12.38
C PRO A 8 -17.80 -20.22 13.72
N GLY A 9 -18.08 -18.97 14.08
CA GLY A 9 -17.67 -18.38 15.37
C GLY A 9 -16.37 -17.57 15.36
N LEU A 10 -15.71 -17.40 14.21
CA LEU A 10 -14.67 -16.37 14.08
C LEU A 10 -15.29 -14.96 14.18
N PRO A 11 -14.59 -13.96 14.75
CA PRO A 11 -15.06 -12.56 14.79
C PRO A 11 -15.02 -11.86 13.40
N PHE A 12 -15.03 -12.65 12.33
CA PHE A 12 -14.99 -12.23 10.95
C PHE A 12 -16.15 -12.90 10.21
N PRO A 13 -17.36 -12.31 10.23
CA PRO A 13 -18.60 -12.98 9.80
C PRO A 13 -18.59 -13.42 8.33
N HIS A 14 -17.74 -12.82 7.50
CA HIS A 14 -17.61 -13.14 6.09
C HIS A 14 -16.39 -14.01 5.77
N ALA A 15 -15.62 -14.46 6.76
CA ALA A 15 -14.47 -15.32 6.50
C ALA A 15 -14.95 -16.71 6.07
N THR A 16 -14.60 -17.11 4.84
CA THR A 16 -14.91 -18.42 4.27
C THR A 16 -13.72 -19.36 4.32
N GLN A 17 -12.49 -18.84 4.25
CA GLN A 17 -11.27 -19.63 4.31
C GLN A 17 -10.26 -19.01 5.28
N ALA A 18 -9.51 -19.87 5.98
CA ALA A 18 -8.35 -19.51 6.78
C ALA A 18 -7.08 -20.04 6.10
N ILE A 19 -6.03 -19.23 6.12
CA ILE A 19 -4.79 -19.44 5.38
C ILE A 19 -3.62 -19.36 6.36
N GLN A 20 -2.75 -20.36 6.32
CA GLN A 20 -1.44 -20.33 7.00
C GLN A 20 -0.33 -20.25 5.96
N VAL A 21 0.49 -19.20 6.06
CA VAL A 21 1.68 -19.01 5.21
C VAL A 21 2.92 -19.06 6.08
N LYS A 22 3.82 -20.01 5.77
CA LYS A 22 5.20 -19.98 6.27
C LYS A 22 6.05 -19.26 5.25
N ARG A 23 6.76 -18.20 5.66
CA ARG A 23 7.67 -17.43 4.83
C ARG A 23 9.03 -17.32 5.46
N ARG A 24 10.07 -17.35 4.64
CA ARG A 24 11.43 -17.01 5.04
C ARG A 24 11.61 -15.50 4.92
N ARG A 25 12.10 -14.86 5.98
CA ARG A 25 12.47 -13.43 6.01
C ARG A 25 13.96 -13.34 6.28
N THR A 26 14.67 -12.59 5.45
CA THR A 26 16.07 -12.25 5.70
C THR A 26 16.14 -10.77 6.07
N ASP A 27 16.69 -10.49 7.23
CA ASP A 27 17.01 -9.12 7.63
C ASP A 27 18.21 -8.64 6.79
N ARG A 28 18.02 -7.55 6.03
CA ARG A 28 19.05 -7.07 5.09
C ARG A 28 20.26 -6.45 5.79
N ARG A 29 20.11 -5.95 7.03
CA ARG A 29 21.20 -5.31 7.78
C ARG A 29 22.10 -6.34 8.45
N THR A 30 21.50 -7.41 8.97
CA THR A 30 22.19 -8.42 9.80
C THR A 30 22.43 -9.74 9.05
N GLY A 31 21.81 -9.96 7.89
CA GLY A 31 21.85 -11.23 7.16
C GLY A 31 21.05 -12.36 7.82
N LYS A 32 20.52 -12.15 9.03
CA LYS A 32 19.81 -13.19 9.78
C LYS A 32 18.54 -13.60 9.06
N THR A 33 18.42 -14.90 8.83
CA THR A 33 17.24 -15.50 8.21
C THR A 33 16.35 -16.14 9.27
N THR A 34 15.06 -15.78 9.26
CA THR A 34 14.03 -16.34 10.16
C THR A 34 12.89 -16.93 9.34
N ILE A 35 12.21 -17.93 9.91
CA ILE A 35 10.97 -18.46 9.35
C ILE A 35 9.82 -17.89 10.18
N VAL A 36 8.92 -17.20 9.51
CA VAL A 36 7.73 -16.59 10.13
C VAL A 36 6.49 -17.29 9.61
N THR A 37 5.58 -17.63 10.51
CA THR A 37 4.24 -18.08 10.16
C THR A 37 3.28 -16.91 10.28
N ILE A 38 2.54 -16.62 9.22
CA ILE A 38 1.45 -15.63 9.23
C ILE A 38 0.13 -16.34 8.95
N TYR A 39 -0.95 -15.77 9.48
CA TYR A 39 -2.31 -16.23 9.25
C TYR A 39 -3.08 -15.14 8.51
N ALA A 40 -3.90 -15.55 7.56
CA ALA A 40 -4.80 -14.68 6.81
C ALA A 40 -6.18 -15.33 6.69
N ILE A 41 -7.18 -14.52 6.44
CA ILE A 41 -8.56 -14.95 6.20
C ILE A 41 -9.07 -14.31 4.90
N THR A 42 -10.02 -14.96 4.26
CA THR A 42 -10.66 -14.42 3.05
C THR A 42 -12.12 -14.83 2.97
N SER A 43 -12.95 -13.97 2.40
CA SER A 43 -14.33 -14.26 2.00
C SER A 43 -14.43 -14.93 0.64
N LEU A 44 -13.29 -15.19 -0.03
CA LEU A 44 -13.28 -15.91 -1.30
C LEU A 44 -13.75 -17.37 -1.08
N PRO A 45 -14.63 -17.89 -1.95
CA PRO A 45 -14.99 -19.30 -1.91
C PRO A 45 -13.81 -20.20 -2.28
N PRO A 46 -13.75 -21.44 -1.75
CA PRO A 46 -12.84 -22.46 -2.25
C PRO A 46 -12.97 -22.65 -3.77
N GLY A 47 -11.85 -22.85 -4.46
CA GLY A 47 -11.82 -23.10 -5.91
C GLY A 47 -11.89 -21.85 -6.81
N ARG A 48 -12.21 -20.66 -6.28
CA ARG A 48 -12.24 -19.41 -7.07
C ARG A 48 -10.87 -18.81 -7.37
N THR A 49 -9.86 -19.16 -6.57
CA THR A 49 -8.50 -18.63 -6.69
C THR A 49 -7.49 -19.75 -6.47
N THR A 50 -6.39 -19.69 -7.21
CA THR A 50 -5.26 -20.59 -7.03
C THR A 50 -4.45 -20.20 -5.79
N HIS A 51 -3.64 -21.14 -5.32
CA HIS A 51 -2.68 -20.90 -4.25
C HIS A 51 -1.67 -19.79 -4.61
N ALA A 52 -1.27 -19.71 -5.88
CA ALA A 52 -0.35 -18.71 -6.38
C ALA A 52 -0.97 -17.30 -6.34
N GLN A 53 -2.23 -17.16 -6.78
CA GLN A 53 -2.96 -15.89 -6.72
C GLN A 53 -3.15 -15.40 -5.29
N LEU A 54 -3.52 -16.28 -4.35
CA LEU A 54 -3.59 -15.92 -2.94
C LEU A 54 -2.23 -15.47 -2.38
N ALA A 55 -1.16 -16.19 -2.72
CA ALA A 55 0.18 -15.79 -2.31
C ALA A 55 0.61 -14.43 -2.92
N MET A 56 0.18 -14.12 -4.15
CA MET A 56 0.40 -12.80 -4.75
C MET A 56 -0.37 -11.72 -4.01
N LEU A 57 -1.64 -11.92 -3.67
CA LEU A 57 -2.44 -10.95 -2.91
C LEU A 57 -1.85 -10.69 -1.52
N ILE A 58 -1.47 -11.76 -0.79
CA ILE A 58 -0.86 -11.66 0.54
C ILE A 58 0.48 -10.90 0.48
N ARG A 59 1.30 -11.14 -0.55
CA ARG A 59 2.54 -10.37 -0.76
C ARG A 59 2.24 -8.93 -1.16
N GLY A 60 1.30 -8.73 -2.07
CA GLY A 60 0.89 -7.44 -2.60
C GLY A 60 0.35 -6.50 -1.54
N HIS A 61 -0.24 -7.01 -0.46
CA HIS A 61 -0.68 -6.19 0.68
C HIS A 61 0.42 -5.26 1.22
N TRP A 62 1.69 -5.66 1.16
CA TRP A 62 2.82 -4.81 1.57
C TRP A 62 3.03 -3.56 0.70
N SER A 63 2.40 -3.47 -0.47
CA SER A 63 2.45 -2.26 -1.30
C SER A 63 1.80 -1.05 -0.60
N ILE A 64 0.92 -1.28 0.37
CA ILE A 64 0.34 -0.22 1.21
C ILE A 64 1.43 0.44 2.06
N GLU A 65 2.31 -0.35 2.67
CA GLU A 65 3.43 0.17 3.47
C GLU A 65 4.43 0.95 2.60
N ALA A 66 4.67 0.48 1.36
CA ALA A 66 5.48 1.22 0.40
C ALA A 66 4.88 2.59 0.04
N LEU A 67 3.55 2.68 -0.04
CA LEU A 67 2.84 3.95 -0.22
C LEU A 67 3.01 4.86 1.02
N HIS A 68 2.89 4.32 2.23
CA HIS A 68 3.13 5.07 3.47
C HIS A 68 4.53 5.66 3.50
N HIS A 69 5.56 4.85 3.26
CA HIS A 69 6.94 5.34 3.19
C HIS A 69 7.12 6.50 2.19
N THR A 70 6.49 6.42 1.01
CA THR A 70 6.54 7.50 0.01
C THR A 70 5.93 8.79 0.57
N ARG A 71 4.81 8.68 1.29
CA ARG A 71 4.15 9.84 1.91
C ARG A 71 4.98 10.44 3.04
N ASP A 72 5.50 9.59 3.92
CA ASP A 72 6.23 10.00 5.11
C ASP A 72 7.56 10.66 4.74
N VAL A 73 8.29 10.05 3.79
CA VAL A 73 9.64 10.49 3.41
C VAL A 73 9.62 11.48 2.26
N THR A 74 9.09 11.10 1.09
CA THR A 74 9.13 11.95 -0.12
C THR A 74 8.22 13.17 0.03
N TYR A 75 7.00 12.99 0.56
CA TYR A 75 6.06 14.09 0.81
C TYR A 75 6.13 14.67 2.23
N ARG A 76 7.12 14.22 3.01
CA ARG A 76 7.47 14.75 4.34
C ARG A 76 6.27 14.80 5.28
N GLU A 77 5.37 13.82 5.20
CA GLU A 77 4.15 13.78 6.00
C GLU A 77 4.47 13.77 7.50
N ASP A 78 5.43 12.96 7.94
CA ASP A 78 5.89 12.91 9.34
C ASP A 78 6.46 14.24 9.85
N ALA A 79 7.14 14.98 8.98
CA ALA A 79 7.71 16.28 9.31
C ALA A 79 6.67 17.42 9.31
N SER A 80 5.42 17.15 8.90
CA SER A 80 4.39 18.16 8.80
C SER A 80 3.91 18.63 10.19
N ARG A 81 3.85 19.96 10.36
CA ARG A 81 3.35 20.61 11.59
C ARG A 81 1.86 20.94 11.55
N ILE A 82 1.16 20.58 10.47
CA ILE A 82 -0.28 20.81 10.34
C ILE A 82 -1.01 19.85 11.28
N ARG A 83 -1.69 20.40 12.30
CA ARG A 83 -2.35 19.61 13.37
C ARG A 83 -3.79 20.05 13.69
N THR A 84 -4.29 21.09 13.04
CA THR A 84 -5.57 21.71 13.40
C THR A 84 -6.73 21.24 12.52
N GLY A 85 -7.86 20.91 13.15
CA GLY A 85 -9.12 20.62 12.46
C GLY A 85 -9.01 19.50 11.42
N THR A 86 -9.60 19.73 10.24
CA THR A 86 -9.60 18.77 9.12
C THR A 86 -8.35 18.83 8.25
N ALA A 87 -7.44 19.78 8.50
CA ALA A 87 -6.28 20.02 7.66
C ALA A 87 -5.35 18.79 7.50
N PRO A 88 -5.04 17.99 8.55
CA PRO A 88 -4.23 16.79 8.37
C PRO A 88 -4.84 15.78 7.39
N ARG A 89 -6.17 15.62 7.43
CA ARG A 89 -6.91 14.72 6.53
C ARG A 89 -6.90 15.24 5.09
N ILE A 90 -7.10 16.53 4.90
CA ILE A 90 -7.03 17.18 3.58
C ILE A 90 -5.63 16.97 2.99
N MET A 91 -4.58 17.24 3.76
CA MET A 91 -3.20 17.07 3.30
C MET A 91 -2.87 15.62 2.94
N ALA A 92 -3.34 14.64 3.72
CA ALA A 92 -3.21 13.23 3.36
C ALA A 92 -3.91 12.91 2.03
N GLY A 93 -5.11 13.45 1.81
CA GLY A 93 -5.86 13.32 0.56
C GLY A 93 -5.10 13.91 -0.64
N LEU A 94 -4.59 15.14 -0.52
CA LEU A 94 -3.83 15.81 -1.58
C LEU A 94 -2.54 15.06 -1.94
N ARG A 95 -1.80 14.53 -0.95
CA ARG A 95 -0.62 13.69 -1.19
C ARG A 95 -0.97 12.41 -1.94
N ASN A 96 -2.05 11.74 -1.53
CA ASN A 96 -2.52 10.54 -2.23
C ASN A 96 -2.93 10.86 -3.68
N LEU A 97 -3.59 11.99 -3.91
CA LEU A 97 -3.95 12.44 -5.25
C LEU A 97 -2.71 12.67 -6.11
N ALA A 98 -1.71 13.41 -5.60
CA ALA A 98 -0.47 13.67 -6.33
C ALA A 98 0.28 12.38 -6.70
N ILE A 99 0.41 11.44 -5.75
CA ILE A 99 1.02 10.12 -6.00
C ILE A 99 0.21 9.33 -7.04
N GLY A 100 -1.12 9.35 -6.94
CA GLY A 100 -2.03 8.70 -7.89
C GLY A 100 -1.86 9.23 -9.31
N LEU A 101 -1.88 10.56 -9.47
CA LEU A 101 -1.69 11.22 -10.77
C LEU A 101 -0.32 10.91 -11.37
N ALA A 102 0.75 10.98 -10.58
CA ALA A 102 2.08 10.61 -11.05
C ALA A 102 2.11 9.17 -11.60
N ARG A 103 1.50 8.21 -10.89
CA ARG A 103 1.41 6.82 -11.36
C ARG A 103 0.57 6.66 -12.62
N LEU A 104 -0.56 7.36 -12.72
CA LEU A 104 -1.42 7.32 -13.91
C LEU A 104 -0.72 7.85 -15.16
N LEU A 105 0.19 8.82 -14.99
CA LEU A 105 1.02 9.37 -16.05
C LEU A 105 2.27 8.51 -16.36
N GLY A 106 2.39 7.34 -15.73
CA GLY A 106 3.46 6.38 -15.99
C GLY A 106 4.76 6.62 -15.21
N TRP A 107 4.79 7.54 -14.24
CA TRP A 107 5.97 7.72 -13.40
C TRP A 107 6.22 6.47 -12.54
N THR A 108 7.40 5.87 -12.70
CA THR A 108 7.85 4.72 -11.89
C THR A 108 8.61 5.14 -10.64
N ASN A 109 9.22 6.34 -10.66
CA ASN A 109 9.90 6.95 -9.52
C ASN A 109 9.14 8.20 -9.05
N ILE A 110 8.52 8.11 -7.88
CA ILE A 110 7.72 9.20 -7.31
C ILE A 110 8.58 10.40 -6.89
N THR A 111 9.81 10.17 -6.42
CA THR A 111 10.70 11.29 -6.06
C THR A 111 11.02 12.13 -7.29
N SER A 112 11.37 11.50 -8.41
CA SER A 112 11.62 12.21 -9.68
C SER A 112 10.38 12.95 -10.19
N ALA A 113 9.19 12.36 -10.05
CA ALA A 113 7.94 13.04 -10.39
C ALA A 113 7.71 14.27 -9.51
N THR A 114 7.93 14.15 -8.20
CA THR A 114 7.81 15.26 -7.25
C THR A 114 8.79 16.38 -7.59
N ASP A 115 10.06 16.06 -7.87
CA ASP A 115 11.07 17.05 -8.26
C ASP A 115 10.69 17.77 -9.56
N HIS A 116 10.20 17.03 -10.56
CA HIS A 116 9.76 17.60 -11.83
C HIS A 116 8.63 18.62 -11.65
N TYR A 117 7.55 18.29 -10.95
CA TYR A 117 6.42 19.20 -10.75
C TYR A 117 6.72 20.33 -9.77
N LEU A 118 7.69 20.15 -8.86
CA LEU A 118 8.21 21.25 -8.05
C LEU A 118 8.98 22.26 -8.92
N SER A 119 9.75 21.79 -9.90
CA SER A 119 10.47 22.65 -10.86
C SER A 119 9.56 23.23 -11.95
N HIS A 120 8.44 22.57 -12.26
CA HIS A 120 7.50 22.99 -13.31
C HIS A 120 6.05 23.03 -12.77
N PRO A 121 5.71 24.01 -11.91
CA PRO A 121 4.37 24.08 -11.30
C PRO A 121 3.24 24.24 -12.32
N ALA A 122 3.50 24.86 -13.48
CA ALA A 122 2.53 25.02 -14.56
C ALA A 122 2.05 23.66 -15.10
N ASP A 123 2.95 22.69 -15.24
CA ASP A 123 2.61 21.34 -15.67
C ASP A 123 1.70 20.66 -14.65
N GLY A 124 1.97 20.86 -13.35
CA GLY A 124 1.11 20.40 -12.27
C GLY A 124 -0.28 21.01 -12.28
N LEU A 125 -0.42 22.30 -12.60
CA LEU A 125 -1.72 22.97 -12.71
C LEU A 125 -2.50 22.51 -13.94
N HIS A 126 -1.82 22.31 -15.07
CA HIS A 126 -2.43 21.79 -16.28
C HIS A 126 -2.98 20.37 -16.05
N LEU A 127 -2.27 19.52 -15.31
CA LEU A 127 -2.78 18.19 -14.93
C LEU A 127 -4.09 18.25 -14.14
N LEU A 128 -4.32 19.32 -13.39
CA LEU A 128 -5.54 19.54 -12.63
C LEU A 128 -6.63 20.27 -13.42
N GLY A 129 -6.36 20.66 -14.67
CA GLY A 129 -7.25 21.47 -15.49
C GLY A 129 -7.44 22.88 -14.94
N LEU A 130 -6.47 23.40 -14.19
CA LEU A 130 -6.55 24.70 -13.49
C LEU A 130 -5.86 25.85 -14.25
N THR A 131 -5.46 25.61 -15.50
CA THR A 131 -4.84 26.63 -16.36
C THR A 131 -5.90 27.38 -17.17
N THR A 132 -5.87 28.71 -17.11
CA THR A 132 -6.62 29.63 -17.98
C THR A 132 -5.99 29.77 -19.35
#